data_AF-G4RV56-F1
#
_entry.id   AF-G4RV56-F1
#
_cell.length_a   1.000
_cell.length_b   1.000
_cell.length_c   1.000
_cell.angle_alpha   90.00
_cell.angle_beta   90.00
_cell.angle_gamma   90.00
#
_symmetry.space_group_name_H-M   'P 1'
#
loop_
_entity.id
_entity.type
_entity.pdbx_description
1 polymer ?
#
loop_
_entity_poly.entity_id
_entity_poly.type
_entity_poly.pdbx_seq_one_letter_code
_entity_poly.pdbx_strand_id
1 'polypeptide(L)'
;MRYLSIICIFCVLVEYIFCYDCYKFSKSEFATIKSCAYGCEYEYKVKDGLNQKESGGCAQESAPKGCRQRGSKTACICSDNYCNKLGYDMRDSSEES
;
A
#
# COMPACT_ATOMS: atom_id res chain seq x y z
N MET A 1 -37.13 -16.39 -10.47
CA MET A 1 -36.69 -14.98 -10.54
C MET A 1 -36.16 -14.41 -9.21
N ARG A 2 -36.68 -14.80 -8.03
CA ARG A 2 -36.16 -14.30 -6.73
C ARG A 2 -34.70 -14.67 -6.40
N TYR A 3 -34.23 -15.86 -6.81
CA TYR A 3 -32.84 -16.29 -6.52
C TYR A 3 -31.77 -15.53 -7.32
N LEU A 4 -32.09 -15.05 -8.52
CA LEU A 4 -31.16 -14.29 -9.36
C LEU A 4 -30.81 -12.93 -8.74
N SER A 5 -31.77 -12.24 -8.12
CA SER A 5 -31.50 -10.96 -7.43
C SER A 5 -30.61 -11.13 -6.19
N ILE A 6 -30.74 -12.24 -5.46
CA ILE A 6 -29.91 -12.51 -4.26
C ILE A 6 -28.46 -12.77 -4.67
N ILE A 7 -28.24 -13.51 -5.76
CA ILE A 7 -26.89 -13.79 -6.28
C ILE A 7 -26.20 -12.49 -6.73
N CYS A 8 -26.89 -11.60 -7.44
CA CYS A 8 -26.31 -10.31 -7.83
C CYS A 8 -25.92 -9.45 -6.61
N ILE A 9 -26.76 -9.39 -5.57
CA ILE A 9 -26.44 -8.62 -4.36
C ILE A 9 -25.22 -9.21 -3.64
N PHE A 10 -25.10 -10.54 -3.60
CA PHE A 10 -23.95 -11.20 -2.98
C PHE A 10 -22.66 -10.98 -3.78
N CYS A 11 -22.70 -11.02 -5.12
CA CYS A 11 -21.54 -10.70 -5.96
C CYS A 11 -21.04 -9.26 -5.74
N VAL A 12 -21.96 -8.29 -5.69
CA VAL A 12 -21.59 -6.88 -5.46
C VAL A 12 -21.04 -6.66 -4.04
N LEU A 13 -21.57 -7.37 -3.04
CA LEU A 13 -21.06 -7.29 -1.66
C LEU A 13 -19.68 -7.93 -1.53
N VAL A 14 -19.42 -9.07 -2.18
CA VAL A 14 -18.14 -9.76 -2.11
C VAL A 14 -17.02 -8.93 -2.75
N GLU A 15 -17.29 -8.22 -3.86
CA GLU A 15 -16.31 -7.33 -4.49
C GLU A 15 -15.99 -6.09 -3.64
N TYR A 16 -16.93 -5.61 -2.83
CA TYR A 16 -16.74 -4.41 -2.01
C TYR A 16 -15.94 -4.66 -0.73
N ILE A 17 -15.82 -5.91 -0.28
CA ILE A 17 -15.27 -6.24 1.05
C ILE A 17 -13.73 -6.29 1.07
N PHE A 18 -13.06 -6.46 -0.07
CA PHE A 18 -11.61 -6.72 -0.09
C PHE A 18 -10.75 -5.53 -0.49
N CYS A 19 -11.21 -4.30 -0.22
CA CYS A 19 -10.36 -3.13 -0.33
C CYS A 19 -9.59 -2.91 0.98
N TYR A 20 -8.30 -2.60 0.84
CA TYR A 20 -7.42 -2.23 1.94
C TYR A 20 -7.19 -0.72 1.92
N ASP A 21 -7.42 -0.06 3.04
CA ASP A 21 -7.07 1.35 3.19
C ASP A 21 -5.56 1.49 3.37
N CYS A 22 -4.89 2.18 2.45
CA CYS A 22 -3.43 2.30 2.43
C CYS A 22 -3.01 3.75 2.50
N TYR A 23 -1.87 4.03 3.15
CA TYR A 23 -1.26 5.36 3.06
C TYR A 23 -0.67 5.55 1.66
N LYS A 24 -1.15 6.55 0.94
CA LYS A 24 -0.54 7.05 -0.29
C LYS A 24 0.36 8.23 0.05
N PHE A 25 1.64 8.11 -0.21
CA PHE A 25 2.63 9.17 0.01
C PHE A 25 3.75 9.09 -1.02
N SER A 26 4.37 10.22 -1.31
CA SER A 26 5.58 10.32 -2.12
C SER A 26 6.33 11.59 -1.75
N LYS A 27 7.55 11.77 -2.26
CA LYS A 27 8.33 13.00 -2.02
C LYS A 27 7.63 14.28 -2.50
N SER A 28 6.70 14.17 -3.44
CA SER A 28 6.02 15.31 -4.08
C SER A 28 4.54 15.44 -3.71
N GLU A 29 4.01 14.57 -2.84
CA GLU A 29 2.58 14.55 -2.52
C GLU A 29 2.35 14.43 -1.01
N PHE A 30 1.36 15.19 -0.52
CA PHE A 30 0.87 15.02 0.86
C PHE A 30 0.33 13.61 1.08
N ALA A 31 0.55 13.10 2.28
CA ALA A 31 0.04 11.79 2.65
C ALA A 31 -1.49 11.79 2.71
N THR A 32 -2.09 10.81 2.06
CA THR A 32 -3.54 10.59 2.00
C THR A 32 -3.86 9.12 2.23
N ILE A 33 -5.12 8.81 2.50
CA ILE A 33 -5.61 7.43 2.56
C ILE A 33 -6.23 7.09 1.21
N LYS A 34 -5.85 5.94 0.64
CA LYS A 34 -6.39 5.43 -0.62
C LYS A 34 -6.79 3.98 -0.46
N SER A 35 -7.97 3.62 -0.97
CA SER A 35 -8.46 2.25 -0.97
C SER A 35 -7.84 1.44 -2.13
N CYS A 36 -7.35 0.24 -1.83
CA CYS A 36 -6.54 -0.59 -2.73
C CYS A 36 -7.05 -2.03 -2.77
N ALA A 37 -7.26 -2.61 -3.96
CA ALA A 37 -7.83 -3.96 -4.09
C ALA A 37 -6.86 -5.10 -3.72
N TYR A 38 -5.54 -4.86 -3.83
CA TYR A 38 -4.53 -5.92 -3.78
C TYR A 38 -3.58 -5.81 -2.58
N GLY A 39 -3.88 -4.90 -1.65
CA GLY A 39 -3.06 -4.59 -0.49
C GLY A 39 -2.28 -3.30 -0.63
N CYS A 40 -1.42 -3.04 0.35
CA CYS A 40 -0.62 -1.84 0.44
C CYS A 40 0.84 -2.13 0.09
N GLU A 41 1.49 -1.13 -0.50
CA GLU A 41 2.91 -1.10 -0.82
C GLU A 41 3.56 0.11 -0.15
N TYR A 42 4.83 -0.04 0.23
CA TYR A 42 5.72 1.08 0.51
C TYR A 42 7.14 0.77 0.03
N GLU A 43 7.83 1.81 -0.43
CA GLU A 43 9.24 1.78 -0.78
C GLU A 43 10.03 2.66 0.18
N TYR A 44 11.22 2.17 0.55
CA TYR A 44 12.20 2.94 1.30
C TYR A 44 13.61 2.67 0.75
N LYS A 45 14.55 3.56 1.06
CA LYS A 45 15.98 3.35 0.80
C LYS A 45 16.75 3.42 2.10
N VAL A 46 17.89 2.75 2.17
CA VAL A 46 18.82 2.91 3.29
C VAL A 46 19.83 3.99 2.90
N LYS A 47 19.92 5.05 3.69
CA LYS A 47 20.93 6.11 3.54
C LYS A 47 21.52 6.39 4.92
N ASP A 48 22.85 6.38 5.02
CA ASP A 48 23.55 6.64 6.28
C ASP A 48 23.09 5.73 7.45
N GLY A 49 22.77 4.46 7.13
CA GLY A 49 22.27 3.47 8.08
C GLY A 49 20.81 3.66 8.51
N LEU A 50 20.12 4.67 7.99
CA LEU A 50 18.73 5.00 8.30
C LEU A 50 17.80 4.63 7.14
N ASN A 51 16.63 4.08 7.47
CA ASN A 51 15.57 3.85 6.51
C ASN A 51 14.86 5.18 6.20
N GLN A 52 14.93 5.60 4.94
CA GLN A 52 14.31 6.82 4.44
C GLN A 52 13.11 6.48 3.56
N LYS A 53 11.99 7.12 3.84
CA LYS A 53 10.74 7.03 3.10
C LYS A 53 10.94 7.47 1.65
N GLU A 54 10.41 6.68 0.71
CA GLU A 54 10.42 7.04 -0.72
C GLU A 54 9.00 7.19 -1.28
N SER A 55 8.15 6.18 -1.08
CA SER A 55 6.78 6.18 -1.59
C SER A 55 5.91 5.13 -0.89
N GLY A 56 4.60 5.26 -1.02
CA GLY A 56 3.63 4.28 -0.58
C GLY A 56 2.30 4.42 -1.29
N GLY A 57 1.52 3.34 -1.32
CA GLY A 57 0.23 3.31 -1.98
C GLY A 57 -0.31 1.88 -2.13
N CYS A 58 -0.92 1.61 -3.29
CA CYS A 58 -1.54 0.32 -3.58
C CYS A 58 -0.55 -0.65 -4.21
N ALA A 59 -0.57 -1.89 -3.72
CA ALA A 59 0.12 -2.99 -4.37
C ALA A 59 -0.55 -3.37 -5.70
N GLN A 60 0.21 -4.03 -6.58
CA GLN A 60 -0.31 -4.60 -7.83
C GLN A 60 -0.91 -6.00 -7.61
N GLU A 61 -1.83 -6.41 -8.48
CA GLU A 61 -2.61 -7.66 -8.39
C GLU A 61 -1.79 -8.93 -8.13
N SER A 62 -0.58 -9.01 -8.69
CA SER A 62 0.28 -10.18 -8.64
C SER A 62 1.51 -9.99 -7.76
N ALA A 63 1.50 -8.98 -6.89
CA ALA A 63 2.68 -8.62 -6.13
C ALA A 63 2.80 -9.49 -4.86
N PRO A 64 3.84 -10.36 -4.73
CA PRO A 64 3.99 -11.16 -3.52
C PRO A 64 4.25 -10.30 -2.29
N LYS A 65 3.66 -10.73 -1.18
CA LYS A 65 3.81 -10.12 0.15
C LYS A 65 5.25 -10.22 0.64
N GLY A 66 5.62 -9.33 1.54
CA GLY A 66 6.96 -9.23 2.11
C GLY A 66 7.81 -8.15 1.45
N CYS A 67 9.04 -8.05 1.93
CA CYS A 67 10.00 -7.04 1.51
C CYS A 67 11.03 -7.63 0.55
N ARG A 68 11.35 -6.88 -0.50
CA ARG A 68 12.26 -7.31 -1.56
C ARG A 68 12.99 -6.13 -2.15
N GLN A 69 14.21 -6.41 -2.57
CA GLN A 69 15.11 -5.41 -3.13
C GLN A 69 14.65 -5.06 -4.56
N ARG A 70 14.54 -3.75 -4.84
CA ARG A 70 14.21 -3.17 -6.15
C ARG A 70 15.26 -2.12 -6.50
N GLY A 71 16.38 -2.55 -7.08
CA GLY A 71 17.49 -1.69 -7.47
C GLY A 71 18.28 -1.15 -6.26
N SER A 72 18.09 0.12 -5.91
CA SER A 72 18.71 0.73 -4.71
C SER A 72 17.72 0.92 -3.56
N LYS A 73 16.50 0.38 -3.69
CA LYS A 73 15.40 0.53 -2.75
C LYS A 73 14.92 -0.83 -2.26
N THR A 74 14.19 -0.83 -1.16
CA THR A 74 13.41 -1.98 -0.69
C THR A 74 11.94 -1.65 -0.86
N ALA A 75 11.22 -2.52 -1.55
CA ALA A 75 9.77 -2.47 -1.70
C ALA A 75 9.14 -3.54 -0.80
N CYS A 76 8.15 -3.15 0.01
CA CYS A 76 7.46 -4.01 0.94
C CYS A 76 5.96 -4.01 0.66
N ILE A 77 5.37 -5.21 0.65
CA ILE A 77 3.96 -5.42 0.37
C ILE A 77 3.28 -6.15 1.51
N CYS A 78 2.11 -5.66 1.89
CA CYS A 78 1.29 -6.20 2.97
C CYS A 78 -0.20 -6.13 2.60
N SER A 79 -1.05 -6.90 3.27
CA SER A 79 -2.50 -6.96 2.97
C SER A 79 -3.29 -6.89 4.25
N ASP A 80 -3.32 -5.69 4.83
CA ASP A 80 -4.19 -5.31 5.94
C ASP A 80 -4.39 -3.79 5.87
N ASN A 81 -5.44 -3.27 6.52
CA ASN A 81 -5.69 -1.84 6.57
C ASN A 81 -4.52 -1.13 7.26
N TYR A 82 -4.03 -0.06 6.63
CA TYR A 82 -2.94 0.79 7.08
C TYR A 82 -1.62 0.05 7.31
N CYS A 83 -1.45 -1.15 6.73
CA CYS A 83 -0.29 -2.00 7.01
C CYS A 83 1.04 -1.38 6.53
N ASN A 84 0.98 -0.42 5.59
CA ASN A 84 2.14 0.33 5.12
C ASN A 84 2.48 1.55 6.00
N LYS A 85 1.87 1.69 7.18
CA LYS A 85 2.18 2.74 8.17
C LYS A 85 3.66 2.82 8.51
N LEU A 86 4.35 1.67 8.60
CA LEU A 86 5.78 1.65 8.89
C LEU A 86 6.58 2.48 7.86
N GLY A 87 6.27 2.34 6.57
CA GLY A 87 6.88 3.14 5.52
C GLY A 87 6.50 4.62 5.61
N TYR A 88 5.25 4.93 5.96
CA TYR A 88 4.77 6.30 6.14
C TYR A 88 5.50 7.03 7.29
N ASP A 89 5.73 6.34 8.41
CA ASP A 89 6.39 6.88 9.60
C ASP A 89 7.92 7.02 9.44
N MET A 90 8.52 6.50 8.35
CA MET A 90 9.94 6.70 8.06
C MET A 90 10.24 8.17 7.74
N ARG A 91 11.45 8.61 8.11
CA ARG A 91 11.92 9.97 7.82
C ARG A 91 12.01 10.20 6.32
N ASP A 92 11.64 11.40 5.90
CA ASP A 92 11.83 11.80 4.52
C ASP A 92 13.31 11.93 4.19
N SER A 93 13.68 11.48 2.99
CA SER A 93 15.08 11.55 2.54
C SER A 93 15.64 12.97 2.40
N SER A 94 14.78 13.98 2.53
CA SER A 94 15.04 15.40 2.32
C SER A 94 15.16 16.22 3.62
N GLU A 95 15.00 15.63 4.81
CA GLU A 95 15.11 16.38 6.08
C GLU A 95 16.56 16.67 6.55
N GLU A 96 17.56 16.55 5.68
CA GLU A 96 18.92 17.02 5.95
C GLU A 96 19.36 18.00 4.86
N SER A 97 19.07 19.28 5.06
CA SER A 97 19.81 20.44 4.53
C SER A 97 19.53 21.65 5.39
#